data_AF-A0A4D4L5Z5-F1
#
_entry.id   AF-A0A4D4L5Z5-F1
#
_cell.length_a   1.000
_cell.length_b   1.000
_cell.length_c   1.000
_cell.angle_alpha   90.00
_cell.angle_beta   90.00
_cell.angle_gamma   90.00
#
_symmetry.space_group_name_H-M   'P 1'
#
loop_
_entity.id
_entity.type
_entity.pdbx_description
1 polymer ?
#
loop_
_entity_poly.entity_id
_entity_poly.type
_entity_poly.pdbx_seq_one_letter_code
_entity_poly.pdbx_strand_id
1 'polypeptide(L)'
;MARLLRTTLGQALGLSLPDGEPGGDDTISLRIDAALEPEGYRLTVADGRVEIAGGTAAGVHWGTQTLRQLLGPDAFRRAPLRDAETGWELAERTVEDTPRFAWRGLMLDVARHFMPKDGVLAYLDLLAAHKLNVFHFHLTDDQGWRIEIRHYPKLTETGAWRERTKLGHRASPLWDERPHGGHYTQDDIREIVAYAAERHITVVPEIDIPGHSQAAIAAYPELGNTDVIDTASLGVWTTWGINPNVLSPPTTRSASTRTCSRRSWSCSPAPSSTSAATSAPRTSGRRPRPPRSASAPWAWPTRTSCRAGSSATSAGGSPSAAAG
;
A
#
# COMPACT_ATOMS: atom_id res chain seq x y z
N MET A 1 -18.47 5.74 1.38
CA MET A 1 -18.81 4.34 1.07
C MET A 1 -19.88 4.23 -0.01
N ALA A 2 -21.04 4.90 0.11
CA ALA A 2 -22.10 4.88 -0.92
C ALA A 2 -21.61 5.17 -2.35
N ARG A 3 -20.76 6.20 -2.54
CA ARG A 3 -20.11 6.47 -3.83
C ARG A 3 -19.37 5.26 -4.41
N LEU A 4 -18.53 4.61 -3.60
CA LEU A 4 -17.75 3.45 -4.04
C LEU A 4 -18.68 2.28 -4.42
N LEU A 5 -19.70 2.01 -3.61
CA LEU A 5 -20.68 0.98 -3.91
C LEU A 5 -21.40 1.25 -5.25
N ARG A 6 -21.82 2.49 -5.50
CA ARG A 6 -22.43 2.87 -6.79
C ARG A 6 -21.48 2.67 -7.96
N THR A 7 -20.23 3.08 -7.82
CA THR A 7 -19.22 2.90 -8.86
C THR A 7 -18.95 1.42 -9.13
N THR A 8 -18.82 0.59 -8.10
CA THR A 8 -18.50 -0.83 -8.30
C THR A 8 -19.73 -1.65 -8.69
N LEU A 9 -20.82 -1.53 -7.94
CA LEU A 9 -22.01 -2.36 -8.10
C LEU A 9 -22.91 -1.82 -9.22
N GLY A 10 -23.12 -0.51 -9.28
CA GLY A 10 -23.95 0.10 -10.33
C GLY A 10 -23.39 -0.15 -11.73
N GLN A 11 -22.07 -0.01 -11.91
CA GLN A 11 -21.42 -0.33 -13.19
C GLN A 11 -21.46 -1.82 -13.52
N ALA A 12 -21.25 -2.69 -12.53
CA ALA A 12 -21.28 -4.13 -12.75
C ALA A 12 -22.66 -4.65 -13.15
N LEU A 13 -23.72 -4.08 -12.54
CA LEU A 13 -25.09 -4.57 -12.67
C LEU A 13 -25.96 -3.75 -13.64
N GLY A 14 -25.45 -2.62 -14.15
CA GLY A 14 -26.22 -1.70 -15.00
C GLY A 14 -27.28 -0.91 -14.23
N LEU A 15 -27.11 -0.74 -12.92
CA LEU A 15 -28.05 -0.05 -12.04
C LEU A 15 -27.58 1.37 -11.73
N SER A 16 -28.50 2.35 -11.77
CA SER A 16 -28.18 3.76 -11.48
C SER A 16 -27.91 4.02 -9.99
N LEU A 17 -28.60 3.28 -9.10
CA LEU A 17 -28.49 3.38 -7.65
C LEU A 17 -28.52 4.85 -7.15
N PRO A 18 -29.56 5.63 -7.45
CA PRO A 18 -29.65 7.02 -7.00
C PRO A 18 -29.71 7.11 -5.47
N ASP A 19 -29.36 8.28 -4.92
CA ASP A 19 -29.59 8.52 -3.50
C ASP A 19 -31.11 8.49 -3.22
N GLY A 20 -31.49 7.78 -2.16
CA GLY A 20 -32.87 7.63 -1.72
C GLY A 20 -33.07 8.16 -0.29
N GLU A 21 -34.33 8.41 0.07
CA GLU A 21 -34.68 8.80 1.43
C GLU A 21 -34.51 7.62 2.40
N PRO A 22 -34.05 7.87 3.64
CA PRO A 22 -33.98 6.84 4.67
C PRO A 22 -35.34 6.14 4.85
N GLY A 23 -35.35 4.80 4.83
CA GLY A 23 -36.57 4.01 5.01
C GLY A 23 -37.44 3.85 3.76
N GLY A 24 -37.03 4.35 2.59
CA GLY A 24 -37.73 4.09 1.31
C GLY A 24 -37.67 2.60 0.91
N ASP A 25 -38.71 2.11 0.23
CA ASP A 25 -38.75 0.76 -0.34
C ASP A 25 -37.66 0.55 -1.41
N ASP A 26 -37.26 -0.70 -1.67
CA ASP A 26 -36.25 -1.07 -2.68
C ASP A 26 -34.88 -0.37 -2.53
N THR A 27 -34.39 -0.29 -1.28
CA THR A 27 -33.14 0.43 -0.94
C THR A 27 -32.00 -0.46 -0.48
N ILE A 28 -30.77 0.01 -0.75
CA ILE A 28 -29.55 -0.47 -0.08
C ILE A 28 -29.12 0.61 0.91
N SER A 29 -29.28 0.35 2.20
CA SER A 29 -28.91 1.26 3.28
C SER A 29 -27.55 0.89 3.88
N LEU A 30 -26.69 1.90 4.04
CA LEU A 30 -25.38 1.77 4.66
C LEU A 30 -25.35 2.61 5.93
N ARG A 31 -25.08 2.01 7.09
CA ARG A 31 -25.01 2.74 8.37
C ARG A 31 -23.84 2.34 9.24
N ILE A 32 -23.47 3.25 10.13
CA ILE A 32 -22.51 2.98 11.20
C ILE A 32 -23.26 2.54 12.45
N ASP A 33 -22.80 1.46 13.05
CA ASP A 33 -23.33 0.91 14.30
C ASP A 33 -22.17 0.72 15.28
N ALA A 34 -21.96 1.69 16.16
CA ALA A 34 -20.81 1.70 17.07
C ALA A 34 -20.83 0.56 18.10
N ALA A 35 -21.90 -0.25 18.18
CA ALA A 35 -21.93 -1.45 19.00
C ALA A 35 -21.20 -2.64 18.35
N LEU A 36 -20.92 -2.58 17.04
CA LEU A 36 -20.16 -3.59 16.31
C LEU A 36 -18.65 -3.34 16.40
N GLU A 37 -17.86 -4.41 16.29
CA GLU A 37 -16.40 -4.34 16.19
C GLU A 37 -15.96 -3.45 15.00
N PRO A 38 -14.77 -2.82 15.04
CA PRO A 38 -14.39 -1.82 14.04
C PRO A 38 -14.46 -2.28 12.58
N GLU A 39 -14.10 -3.53 12.32
CA GLU A 39 -14.22 -4.18 11.00
C GLU A 39 -15.39 -5.18 10.93
N GLY A 40 -16.19 -5.29 11.99
CA GLY A 40 -17.39 -6.13 12.03
C GLY A 40 -18.55 -5.49 11.29
N TYR A 41 -19.43 -6.32 10.74
CA TYR A 41 -20.65 -5.88 10.07
C TYR A 41 -21.79 -6.88 10.23
N ARG A 42 -23.00 -6.36 10.01
CA ARG A 42 -24.23 -7.12 9.82
C ARG A 42 -24.85 -6.72 8.49
N LEU A 43 -25.14 -7.71 7.65
CA LEU A 43 -25.85 -7.58 6.39
C LEU A 43 -27.21 -8.27 6.51
N THR A 44 -28.28 -7.53 6.28
CA THR A 44 -29.66 -8.03 6.34
C THR A 44 -30.32 -7.82 4.99
N VAL A 45 -30.88 -8.89 4.42
CA VAL A 45 -31.73 -8.89 3.22
C VAL A 45 -33.10 -9.36 3.66
N ALA A 46 -34.07 -8.46 3.67
CA ALA A 46 -35.45 -8.73 4.10
C ALA A 46 -36.38 -7.64 3.56
N ASP A 47 -37.65 -7.99 3.32
CA ASP A 47 -38.72 -7.02 2.99
C ASP A 47 -38.37 -6.10 1.80
N GLY A 48 -37.74 -6.67 0.76
CA GLY A 48 -37.30 -5.94 -0.44
C GLY A 48 -36.14 -4.96 -0.19
N ARG A 49 -35.43 -5.05 0.93
CA ARG A 49 -34.38 -4.11 1.34
C ARG A 49 -33.08 -4.83 1.65
N VAL A 50 -31.97 -4.11 1.46
CA VAL A 50 -30.64 -4.53 1.92
C VAL A 50 -30.14 -3.50 2.93
N GLU A 51 -29.81 -3.95 4.13
CA GLU A 51 -29.17 -3.13 5.17
C GLU A 51 -27.76 -3.65 5.45
N ILE A 52 -26.78 -2.76 5.45
CA ILE A 52 -25.40 -3.05 5.86
C ILE A 52 -25.01 -2.10 6.98
N ALA A 53 -24.95 -2.65 8.20
CA ALA A 53 -24.46 -1.96 9.38
C ALA A 53 -23.02 -2.39 9.66
N GLY A 54 -22.09 -1.45 9.84
CA GLY A 54 -20.70 -1.75 10.21
C GLY A 54 -20.23 -0.94 11.40
N GLY A 55 -19.30 -1.49 12.20
CA GLY A 55 -18.74 -0.78 13.35
C GLY A 55 -17.99 0.49 12.97
N THR A 56 -17.34 0.47 11.81
CA THR A 56 -16.81 1.64 11.13
C THR A 56 -17.08 1.56 9.63
N ALA A 57 -16.59 2.54 8.86
CA ALA A 57 -16.61 2.49 7.40
C ALA A 57 -15.93 1.22 6.84
N ALA A 58 -14.92 0.67 7.52
CA ALA A 58 -14.27 -0.58 7.11
C ALA A 58 -15.22 -1.78 7.24
N GLY A 59 -15.96 -1.88 8.35
CA GLY A 59 -17.00 -2.90 8.52
C GLY A 59 -18.06 -2.80 7.41
N VAL A 60 -18.56 -1.59 7.14
CA VAL A 60 -19.51 -1.37 6.03
C VAL A 60 -18.91 -1.83 4.69
N HIS A 61 -17.65 -1.51 4.43
CA HIS A 61 -16.95 -1.95 3.22
C HIS A 61 -16.89 -3.48 3.11
N TRP A 62 -16.58 -4.18 4.20
CA TRP A 62 -16.56 -5.65 4.19
C TRP A 62 -17.95 -6.25 3.97
N GLY A 63 -19.00 -5.60 4.49
CA GLY A 63 -20.38 -5.95 4.20
C GLY A 63 -20.74 -5.79 2.73
N THR A 64 -20.27 -4.74 2.05
CA THR A 64 -20.51 -4.59 0.61
C THR A 64 -19.78 -5.66 -0.22
N GLN A 65 -18.62 -6.16 0.22
CA GLN A 65 -17.97 -7.28 -0.46
C GLN A 65 -18.78 -8.57 -0.32
N THR A 66 -19.38 -8.82 0.84
CA THR A 66 -20.29 -9.97 1.02
C THR A 66 -21.54 -9.83 0.17
N LEU A 67 -22.13 -8.63 0.09
CA LEU A 67 -23.25 -8.38 -0.84
C LEU A 67 -22.89 -8.72 -2.28
N ARG A 68 -21.71 -8.28 -2.75
CA ARG A 68 -21.23 -8.60 -4.11
C ARG A 68 -21.05 -10.10 -4.31
N GLN A 69 -20.55 -10.83 -3.32
CA GLN A 69 -20.43 -12.28 -3.39
C GLN A 69 -21.79 -12.98 -3.47
N LEU A 70 -22.79 -12.49 -2.73
CA LEU A 70 -24.17 -13.02 -2.78
C LEU A 70 -24.84 -12.76 -4.13
N LEU A 71 -24.54 -11.63 -4.79
CA LEU A 71 -25.01 -11.30 -6.14
C LEU A 71 -24.28 -12.08 -7.26
N GLY A 72 -23.22 -12.81 -6.90
CA GLY A 72 -22.50 -13.69 -7.81
C GLY A 72 -21.39 -13.01 -8.63
N PRO A 73 -20.77 -13.73 -9.57
CA PRO A 73 -19.56 -13.29 -10.27
C PRO A 73 -19.76 -12.04 -11.13
N ASP A 74 -20.98 -11.78 -11.58
CA ASP A 74 -21.28 -10.62 -12.42
C ASP A 74 -21.11 -9.30 -11.65
N ALA A 75 -21.31 -9.29 -10.33
CA ALA A 75 -21.05 -8.14 -9.44
C ALA A 75 -19.56 -7.76 -9.29
N PHE A 76 -18.66 -8.55 -9.88
CA PHE A 76 -17.21 -8.29 -9.95
C PHE A 76 -16.73 -7.86 -11.34
N ARG A 77 -17.64 -7.74 -12.32
CA ARG A 77 -17.33 -7.21 -13.65
C ARG A 77 -17.22 -5.69 -13.64
N ARG A 78 -16.57 -5.14 -14.67
CA ARG A 78 -16.47 -3.69 -14.91
C ARG A 78 -17.57 -3.14 -15.82
N ALA A 79 -18.34 -4.03 -16.43
CA ALA A 79 -19.47 -3.70 -17.28
C ALA A 79 -20.53 -4.83 -17.18
N PRO A 80 -21.81 -4.52 -17.41
CA PRO A 80 -22.88 -5.51 -17.38
C PRO A 80 -22.70 -6.56 -18.49
N LEU A 81 -22.96 -7.83 -18.15
CA LEU A 81 -23.03 -8.93 -19.13
C LEU A 81 -24.47 -9.33 -19.46
N ARG A 82 -25.44 -8.82 -18.69
CA ARG A 82 -26.86 -9.08 -18.82
C ARG A 82 -27.59 -7.74 -18.87
N ASP A 83 -28.73 -7.73 -19.53
CA ASP A 83 -29.61 -6.56 -19.52
C ASP A 83 -30.17 -6.37 -18.11
N ALA A 84 -30.20 -5.13 -17.65
CA ALA A 84 -30.70 -4.78 -16.32
C ALA A 84 -32.18 -5.19 -16.12
N GLU A 85 -32.92 -5.36 -17.23
CA GLU A 85 -34.32 -5.80 -17.26
C GLU A 85 -34.53 -7.23 -16.75
N THR A 86 -33.50 -8.07 -16.78
CA THR A 86 -33.56 -9.45 -16.27
C THR A 86 -33.73 -9.52 -14.75
N GLY A 87 -33.48 -8.41 -14.04
CA GLY A 87 -33.53 -8.33 -12.58
C GLY A 87 -32.35 -9.03 -11.89
N TRP A 88 -32.14 -8.71 -10.62
CA TRP A 88 -31.14 -9.35 -9.76
C TRP A 88 -31.85 -9.96 -8.56
N GLU A 89 -31.58 -11.23 -8.28
CA GLU A 89 -32.19 -11.93 -7.16
C GLU A 89 -31.23 -12.01 -5.97
N LEU A 90 -31.76 -11.70 -4.78
CA LEU A 90 -31.03 -11.82 -3.53
C LEU A 90 -31.94 -12.51 -2.51
N ALA A 91 -31.58 -13.72 -2.09
CA ALA A 91 -32.39 -14.47 -1.14
C ALA A 91 -32.27 -13.89 0.27
N GLU A 92 -33.43 -13.74 0.94
CA GLU A 92 -33.53 -13.20 2.29
C GLU A 92 -32.63 -13.95 3.28
N ARG A 93 -31.88 -13.18 4.07
CA ARG A 93 -30.91 -13.69 5.06
C ARG A 93 -30.35 -12.58 5.92
N THR A 94 -29.79 -12.97 7.06
CA THR A 94 -28.91 -12.12 7.86
C THR A 94 -27.53 -12.75 7.97
N VAL A 95 -26.48 -11.94 7.79
CA VAL A 95 -25.07 -12.33 7.96
C VAL A 95 -24.46 -11.41 9.00
N GLU A 96 -23.87 -11.98 10.04
CA GLU A 96 -23.04 -11.26 11.01
C GLU A 96 -21.61 -11.78 10.91
N ASP A 97 -20.65 -10.88 10.75
CA ASP A 97 -19.27 -11.27 10.43
C ASP A 97 -18.27 -10.27 11.01
N THR A 98 -17.11 -10.77 11.41
CA THR A 98 -16.02 -10.00 12.01
C THR A 98 -14.69 -10.72 11.80
N PRO A 99 -13.59 -10.01 11.51
CA PRO A 99 -12.31 -10.68 11.27
C PRO A 99 -11.72 -11.25 12.56
N ARG A 100 -11.28 -12.51 12.50
CA ARG A 100 -10.47 -13.13 13.57
C ARG A 100 -9.12 -12.44 13.77
N PHE A 101 -8.49 -11.96 12.69
CA PHE A 101 -7.18 -11.33 12.72
C PHE A 101 -7.26 -9.90 12.19
N ALA A 102 -6.70 -8.95 12.95
CA ALA A 102 -6.66 -7.55 12.56
C ALA A 102 -5.67 -7.27 11.41
N TRP A 103 -4.64 -8.09 11.22
CA TRP A 103 -3.66 -7.95 10.15
C TRP A 103 -3.84 -9.08 9.12
N ARG A 104 -4.35 -8.74 7.95
CA ARG A 104 -4.63 -9.69 6.86
C ARG A 104 -3.96 -9.17 5.60
N GLY A 105 -2.73 -9.64 5.36
CA GLY A 105 -1.82 -9.01 4.41
C GLY A 105 -1.46 -9.84 3.20
N LEU A 106 -1.15 -9.16 2.10
CA LEU A 106 -0.42 -9.71 0.96
C LEU A 106 0.81 -8.86 0.68
N MET A 107 1.97 -9.51 0.49
CA MET A 107 3.18 -8.86 0.01
C MET A 107 3.28 -8.99 -1.50
N LEU A 108 3.50 -7.87 -2.20
CA LEU A 108 3.79 -7.85 -3.63
C LEU A 108 5.22 -7.39 -3.86
N ASP A 109 6.03 -8.30 -4.42
CA ASP A 109 7.37 -8.03 -4.91
C ASP A 109 7.31 -7.45 -6.33
N VAL A 110 7.60 -6.16 -6.42
CA VAL A 110 7.73 -5.43 -7.69
C VAL A 110 9.18 -5.10 -8.03
N ALA A 111 10.10 -5.41 -7.12
CA ALA A 111 11.53 -5.22 -7.32
C ALA A 111 12.08 -6.25 -8.31
N ARG A 112 11.66 -7.52 -8.22
CA ARG A 112 12.15 -8.58 -9.13
C ARG A 112 11.52 -8.48 -10.52
N HIS A 113 10.20 -8.33 -10.59
CA HIS A 113 9.48 -8.05 -11.83
C HIS A 113 8.56 -6.86 -11.62
N PHE A 114 8.77 -5.80 -12.41
CA PHE A 114 8.04 -4.55 -12.25
C PHE A 114 6.61 -4.76 -12.74
N MET A 115 5.65 -4.39 -11.89
CA MET A 115 4.24 -4.40 -12.22
C MET A 115 3.77 -2.98 -12.50
N PRO A 116 3.23 -2.67 -13.69
CA PRO A 116 2.63 -1.37 -13.95
C PRO A 116 1.54 -1.03 -12.93
N LYS A 117 1.32 0.27 -12.67
CA LYS A 117 0.37 0.76 -11.66
C LYS A 117 -1.00 0.09 -11.77
N ASP A 118 -1.55 -0.03 -12.97
CA ASP A 118 -2.87 -0.64 -13.20
C ASP A 118 -2.97 -2.09 -12.68
N GLY A 119 -1.87 -2.84 -12.78
CA GLY A 119 -1.77 -4.17 -12.20
C GLY A 119 -1.81 -4.14 -10.67
N VAL A 120 -1.10 -3.18 -10.05
CA VAL A 120 -1.13 -2.98 -8.60
C VAL A 120 -2.54 -2.61 -8.12
N LEU A 121 -3.22 -1.71 -8.83
CA LEU A 121 -4.61 -1.33 -8.51
C LEU A 121 -5.57 -2.52 -8.63
N ALA A 122 -5.38 -3.38 -9.64
CA ALA A 122 -6.15 -4.62 -9.78
C ALA A 122 -5.91 -5.60 -8.62
N TYR A 123 -4.67 -5.71 -8.12
CA TYR A 123 -4.39 -6.49 -6.91
C TYR A 123 -5.10 -5.92 -5.68
N LEU A 124 -5.15 -4.59 -5.51
CA LEU A 124 -5.89 -3.97 -4.41
C LEU A 124 -7.40 -4.27 -4.47
N ASP A 125 -7.99 -4.32 -5.66
CA ASP A 125 -9.38 -4.78 -5.83
C ASP A 125 -9.57 -6.24 -5.38
N LEU A 126 -8.61 -7.13 -5.71
CA LEU A 126 -8.64 -8.53 -5.27
C LEU A 126 -8.46 -8.67 -3.77
N LEU A 127 -7.56 -7.90 -3.15
CA LEU A 127 -7.38 -7.86 -1.70
C LEU A 127 -8.69 -7.48 -1.02
N ALA A 128 -9.34 -6.41 -1.50
CA ALA A 128 -10.62 -5.94 -0.96
C ALA A 128 -11.71 -7.01 -1.10
N ALA A 129 -11.82 -7.67 -2.26
CA ALA A 129 -12.77 -8.76 -2.48
C ALA A 129 -12.62 -9.93 -1.49
N HIS A 130 -11.40 -10.16 -0.99
CA HIS A 130 -11.06 -11.18 0.00
C HIS A 130 -10.94 -10.64 1.44
N LYS A 131 -11.35 -9.38 1.67
CA LYS A 131 -11.28 -8.69 2.96
C LYS A 131 -9.86 -8.60 3.56
N LEU A 132 -8.83 -8.65 2.72
CA LEU A 132 -7.44 -8.37 3.14
C LEU A 132 -7.27 -6.86 3.31
N ASN A 133 -6.65 -6.44 4.41
CA ASN A 133 -6.56 -5.03 4.82
C ASN A 133 -5.13 -4.49 4.90
N VAL A 134 -4.12 -5.30 4.54
CA VAL A 134 -2.73 -4.85 4.46
C VAL A 134 -2.11 -5.22 3.11
N PHE A 135 -1.50 -4.24 2.47
CA PHE A 135 -0.70 -4.40 1.27
C PHE A 135 0.77 -4.10 1.58
N HIS A 136 1.59 -5.13 1.69
CA HIS A 136 3.03 -5.00 1.93
C HIS A 136 3.75 -4.82 0.59
N PHE A 137 4.29 -3.64 0.36
CA PHE A 137 4.79 -3.23 -0.94
C PHE A 137 6.32 -3.28 -0.96
N HIS A 138 6.86 -4.39 -1.47
CA HIS A 138 8.29 -4.64 -1.57
C HIS A 138 8.87 -3.91 -2.79
N LEU A 139 9.42 -2.71 -2.55
CA LEU A 139 9.73 -1.72 -3.59
C LEU A 139 11.19 -1.72 -4.04
N THR A 140 12.10 -2.33 -3.29
CA THR A 140 13.53 -2.25 -3.57
C THR A 140 14.22 -3.57 -3.30
N ASP A 141 15.06 -4.00 -4.24
CA ASP A 141 15.92 -5.17 -4.06
C ASP A 141 17.17 -5.04 -4.94
N ASP A 142 17.99 -6.09 -4.99
CA ASP A 142 19.21 -6.15 -5.79
C ASP A 142 18.96 -5.95 -7.29
N GLN A 143 17.83 -6.46 -7.80
CA GLN A 143 17.47 -6.46 -9.22
C GLN A 143 16.64 -5.23 -9.64
N GLY A 144 16.34 -4.34 -8.70
CA GLY A 144 15.84 -3.01 -9.05
C GLY A 144 15.24 -2.20 -7.92
N TRP A 145 15.24 -0.90 -8.14
CA TRP A 145 14.70 0.13 -7.27
C TRP A 145 13.45 0.76 -7.91
N ARG A 146 12.30 0.69 -7.24
CA ARG A 146 11.00 0.99 -7.87
C ARG A 146 10.34 2.29 -7.44
N ILE A 147 10.94 3.09 -6.56
CA ILE A 147 10.30 4.30 -6.03
C ILE A 147 11.12 5.56 -6.30
N GLU A 148 10.51 6.59 -6.86
CA GLU A 148 11.17 7.88 -7.07
C GLU A 148 11.55 8.56 -5.74
N ILE A 149 12.86 8.79 -5.57
CA ILE A 149 13.40 9.64 -4.50
C ILE A 149 14.05 10.86 -5.13
N ARG A 150 13.36 12.00 -5.14
CA ARG A 150 13.80 13.23 -5.83
C ARG A 150 15.20 13.71 -5.46
N HIS A 151 15.63 13.48 -4.22
CA HIS A 151 16.98 13.87 -3.78
C HIS A 151 18.08 12.92 -4.31
N TYR A 152 17.70 11.70 -4.69
CA TYR A 152 18.60 10.66 -5.19
C TYR A 152 18.10 10.14 -6.55
N PRO A 153 18.10 10.96 -7.61
CA PRO A 153 17.48 10.63 -8.90
C PRO A 153 18.07 9.38 -9.57
N LYS A 154 19.38 9.13 -9.41
CA LYS A 154 20.02 7.93 -9.95
C LYS A 154 19.43 6.61 -9.44
N LEU A 155 18.75 6.60 -8.28
CA LEU A 155 18.07 5.40 -7.78
C LEU A 155 17.03 4.88 -8.79
N THR A 156 16.36 5.78 -9.52
CA THR A 156 15.42 5.37 -10.58
C THR A 156 15.99 5.53 -11.99
N GLU A 157 16.90 6.49 -12.25
CA GLU A 157 17.54 6.62 -13.58
C GLU A 157 18.44 5.41 -13.91
N THR A 158 19.14 4.87 -12.91
CA THR A 158 20.02 3.70 -13.06
C THR A 158 19.42 2.48 -12.36
N GLY A 159 19.08 2.61 -11.07
CA GLY A 159 18.67 1.48 -10.23
C GLY A 159 17.34 0.83 -10.65
N ALA A 160 16.51 1.47 -11.47
CA ALA A 160 15.23 0.90 -11.92
C ALA A 160 15.36 -0.06 -13.12
N TRP A 161 16.54 -0.21 -13.72
CA TRP A 161 16.70 -1.04 -14.92
C TRP A 161 17.87 -2.00 -14.78
N ARG A 162 17.66 -3.25 -15.21
CA ARG A 162 18.74 -4.23 -15.38
C ARG A 162 18.84 -4.62 -16.85
N GLU A 163 20.06 -4.95 -17.28
CA GLU A 163 20.37 -5.24 -18.69
C GLU A 163 19.69 -6.51 -19.20
N ARG A 164 19.51 -7.52 -18.33
CA ARG A 164 19.00 -8.85 -18.67
C ARG A 164 18.45 -9.56 -17.45
N THR A 165 17.75 -10.66 -17.68
CA THR A 165 17.07 -11.42 -16.62
C THR A 165 17.42 -12.91 -16.69
N LYS A 166 17.69 -13.53 -15.54
CA LYS A 166 17.93 -14.97 -15.47
C LYS A 166 16.67 -15.76 -15.79
N LEU A 167 16.73 -16.67 -16.77
CA LEU A 167 15.61 -17.53 -17.13
C LEU A 167 15.50 -18.72 -16.17
N GLY A 168 14.41 -18.78 -15.42
CA GLY A 168 14.15 -19.84 -14.44
C GLY A 168 14.99 -19.68 -13.17
N HIS A 169 15.39 -20.81 -12.58
CA HIS A 169 16.16 -20.82 -11.34
C HIS A 169 17.57 -20.22 -11.51
N ARG A 170 18.18 -19.69 -10.44
CA ARG A 170 19.50 -19.04 -10.47
C ARG A 170 20.64 -19.88 -11.08
N ALA A 171 20.52 -21.20 -10.99
CA ALA A 171 21.50 -22.16 -11.53
C ALA A 171 21.33 -22.43 -13.03
N SER A 172 20.28 -21.89 -13.65
CA SER A 172 20.06 -21.99 -15.10
C SER A 172 21.28 -21.43 -15.86
N PRO A 173 21.68 -21.99 -17.01
CA PRO A 173 22.67 -21.36 -17.86
C PRO A 173 22.07 -20.24 -18.72
N LEU A 174 20.74 -20.15 -18.80
CA LEU A 174 20.03 -19.31 -19.76
C LEU A 174 19.74 -17.90 -19.23
N TRP A 175 19.64 -16.97 -20.17
CA TRP A 175 19.37 -15.55 -19.95
C TRP A 175 18.33 -15.05 -20.97
N ASP A 176 17.44 -14.18 -20.51
CA ASP A 176 16.64 -13.30 -21.36
C ASP A 176 17.38 -11.97 -21.45
N GLU A 177 17.93 -11.70 -22.63
CA GLU A 177 18.75 -10.51 -22.90
C GLU A 177 17.92 -9.23 -23.09
N ARG A 178 16.60 -9.29 -22.81
CA ARG A 178 15.74 -8.10 -22.79
C ARG A 178 15.99 -7.29 -21.51
N PRO A 179 16.30 -5.99 -21.63
CA PRO A 179 16.32 -5.10 -20.49
C PRO A 179 14.97 -5.09 -19.78
N HIS A 180 14.99 -5.15 -18.45
CA HIS A 180 13.80 -5.16 -17.62
C HIS A 180 13.86 -4.05 -16.58
N GLY A 181 12.77 -3.32 -16.42
CA GLY A 181 12.71 -2.25 -15.45
C GLY A 181 11.41 -1.47 -15.42
N GLY A 182 11.49 -0.31 -14.77
CA GLY A 182 10.35 0.54 -14.44
C GLY A 182 10.37 0.96 -12.98
N HIS A 183 9.72 2.08 -12.69
CA HIS A 183 9.55 2.62 -11.34
C HIS A 183 8.23 3.40 -11.25
N TYR A 184 7.78 3.63 -10.03
CA TYR A 184 6.65 4.49 -9.69
C TYR A 184 7.16 5.89 -9.38
N THR A 185 6.51 6.88 -9.96
CA THR A 185 6.68 8.27 -9.54
C THR A 185 6.09 8.47 -8.13
N GLN A 186 6.41 9.59 -7.48
CA GLN A 186 5.73 9.91 -6.22
C GLN A 186 4.21 10.07 -6.38
N ASP A 187 3.73 10.52 -7.53
CA ASP A 187 2.29 10.65 -7.79
C ASP A 187 1.63 9.29 -7.99
N ASP A 188 2.29 8.33 -8.65
CA ASP A 188 1.80 6.95 -8.73
C ASP A 188 1.67 6.32 -7.33
N ILE A 189 2.66 6.53 -6.46
CA ILE A 189 2.59 6.04 -5.07
C ILE A 189 1.45 6.70 -4.30
N ARG A 190 1.24 8.01 -4.44
CA ARG A 190 0.10 8.71 -3.82
C ARG A 190 -1.23 8.15 -4.30
N GLU A 191 -1.36 7.88 -5.59
CA GLU A 191 -2.56 7.29 -6.17
C GLU A 191 -2.80 5.88 -5.63
N ILE A 192 -1.78 5.02 -5.59
CA ILE A 192 -1.87 3.66 -5.03
C ILE A 192 -2.32 3.71 -3.57
N VAL A 193 -1.73 4.59 -2.75
CA VAL A 193 -2.09 4.75 -1.33
C VAL A 193 -3.52 5.25 -1.18
N ALA A 194 -3.94 6.24 -1.97
CA ALA A 194 -5.31 6.75 -1.94
C ALA A 194 -6.32 5.67 -2.37
N TYR A 195 -6.01 4.93 -3.44
CA TYR A 195 -6.86 3.87 -3.97
C TYR A 195 -7.02 2.71 -2.98
N ALA A 196 -5.94 2.34 -2.28
CA ALA A 196 -5.95 1.36 -1.20
C ALA A 196 -6.78 1.86 0.00
N ALA A 197 -6.62 3.13 0.38
CA ALA A 197 -7.36 3.73 1.49
C ALA A 197 -8.88 3.76 1.25
N GLU A 198 -9.33 4.02 0.02
CA GLU A 198 -10.75 3.92 -0.34
C GLU A 198 -11.34 2.52 -0.14
N ARG A 199 -10.47 1.49 -0.12
CA ARG A 199 -10.80 0.07 0.11
C ARG A 199 -10.45 -0.42 1.51
N HIS A 200 -10.12 0.50 2.42
CA HIS A 200 -9.69 0.16 3.78
C HIS A 200 -8.46 -0.76 3.84
N ILE A 201 -7.56 -0.63 2.85
CA ILE A 201 -6.28 -1.34 2.79
C ILE A 201 -5.17 -0.38 3.22
N THR A 202 -4.36 -0.81 4.18
CA THR A 202 -3.16 -0.10 4.62
C THR A 202 -1.97 -0.50 3.76
N VAL A 203 -1.32 0.47 3.11
CA VAL A 203 -0.08 0.24 2.36
C VAL A 203 1.10 0.33 3.32
N VAL A 204 1.84 -0.77 3.45
CA VAL A 204 3.08 -0.87 4.21
C VAL A 204 4.23 -0.93 3.20
N PRO A 205 5.02 0.13 3.04
CA PRO A 205 6.18 0.09 2.16
C PRO A 205 7.34 -0.69 2.77
N GLU A 206 8.18 -1.22 1.88
CA GLU A 206 9.46 -1.81 2.26
C GLU A 206 10.59 -1.29 1.37
N ILE A 207 11.63 -0.82 2.05
CA ILE A 207 12.96 -0.58 1.49
C ILE A 207 13.90 -1.52 2.25
N ASP A 208 14.31 -2.62 1.61
CA ASP A 208 15.10 -3.69 2.24
C ASP A 208 16.56 -3.24 2.43
N ILE A 209 17.05 -3.33 3.68
CA ILE A 209 18.39 -2.90 4.08
C ILE A 209 18.88 -3.72 5.30
N PRO A 210 20.19 -3.99 5.44
CA PRO A 210 21.31 -3.56 4.59
C PRO A 210 21.62 -4.50 3.41
N GLY A 211 20.96 -5.67 3.37
CA GLY A 211 20.98 -6.57 2.21
C GLY A 211 20.16 -6.02 1.06
N HIS A 212 19.99 -6.81 -0.01
CA HIS A 212 19.06 -6.48 -1.10
C HIS A 212 19.22 -5.07 -1.67
N SER A 213 20.47 -4.60 -1.76
CA SER A 213 20.80 -3.18 -1.97
C SER A 213 21.64 -2.93 -3.21
N GLN A 214 21.96 -3.94 -4.04
CA GLN A 214 22.83 -3.73 -5.20
C GLN A 214 22.24 -2.73 -6.21
N ALA A 215 20.92 -2.61 -6.36
CA ALA A 215 20.35 -1.56 -7.22
C ALA A 215 20.66 -0.14 -6.71
N ALA A 216 20.67 0.06 -5.40
CA ALA A 216 21.05 1.34 -4.79
C ALA A 216 22.56 1.60 -4.91
N ILE A 217 23.39 0.56 -4.73
CA ILE A 217 24.85 0.65 -4.90
C ILE A 217 25.22 0.93 -6.37
N ALA A 218 24.54 0.32 -7.33
CA ALA A 218 24.76 0.60 -8.75
C ALA A 218 24.46 2.06 -9.11
N ALA A 219 23.44 2.65 -8.47
CA ALA A 219 23.11 4.06 -8.63
C ALA A 219 24.10 5.01 -7.93
N TYR A 220 24.58 4.62 -6.74
CA TYR A 220 25.50 5.38 -5.89
C TYR A 220 26.57 4.44 -5.31
N PRO A 221 27.67 4.20 -6.03
CA PRO A 221 28.71 3.24 -5.64
C PRO A 221 29.32 3.47 -4.26
N GLU A 222 29.30 4.71 -3.78
CA GLU A 222 29.76 5.12 -2.45
C GLU A 222 28.92 4.54 -1.30
N LEU A 223 27.73 4.00 -1.57
CA LEU A 223 26.89 3.33 -0.58
C LEU A 223 27.37 1.90 -0.26
N GLY A 224 28.16 1.29 -1.14
CA GLY A 224 28.69 -0.07 -0.95
C GLY A 224 30.00 -0.10 -0.16
N ASN A 225 30.58 -1.30 -0.02
CA ASN A 225 31.86 -1.52 0.65
C ASN A 225 33.02 -1.30 -0.35
N THR A 226 33.32 -0.04 -0.68
CA THR A 226 34.34 0.39 -1.66
C THR A 226 35.76 -0.06 -1.31
N ASP A 227 36.00 -0.41 -0.04
CA ASP A 227 37.26 -0.92 0.49
C ASP A 227 37.44 -2.43 0.29
N VAL A 228 36.37 -3.14 -0.10
CA VAL A 228 36.37 -4.60 -0.29
C VAL A 228 36.28 -4.98 -1.76
N ILE A 229 35.44 -4.28 -2.52
CA ILE A 229 35.21 -4.52 -3.95
C ILE A 229 35.14 -3.20 -4.72
N ASP A 230 35.39 -3.25 -6.03
CA ASP A 230 35.14 -2.12 -6.91
C ASP A 230 33.64 -1.95 -7.16
N THR A 231 32.98 -1.22 -6.26
CA THR A 231 31.53 -0.95 -6.33
C THR A 231 31.15 -0.11 -7.55
N ALA A 232 32.08 0.65 -8.16
CA ALA A 232 31.80 1.44 -9.35
C ALA A 232 31.61 0.57 -10.60
N SER A 233 32.08 -0.68 -10.56
CA SER A 233 31.87 -1.67 -11.63
C SER A 233 30.53 -2.43 -11.50
N LEU A 234 29.79 -2.26 -10.40
CA LEU A 234 28.55 -3.00 -10.17
C LEU A 234 27.38 -2.40 -10.96
N GLY A 235 26.80 -3.20 -11.85
CA GLY A 235 25.47 -2.93 -12.41
C GLY A 235 24.33 -3.39 -11.49
N VAL A 236 23.10 -3.05 -11.85
CA VAL A 236 21.89 -3.63 -11.21
C VAL A 236 21.91 -5.15 -11.40
N TRP A 237 21.57 -5.91 -10.37
CA TRP A 237 21.78 -7.35 -10.39
C TRP A 237 20.84 -8.06 -11.37
N THR A 238 21.36 -9.03 -12.12
CA THR A 238 20.64 -9.69 -13.22
C THR A 238 20.17 -11.11 -12.86
N THR A 239 20.65 -11.65 -11.74
CA THR A 239 20.33 -13.01 -11.27
C THR A 239 19.56 -13.01 -9.95
N TRP A 240 19.17 -14.20 -9.49
CA TRP A 240 18.40 -14.43 -8.28
C TRP A 240 19.25 -14.98 -7.14
N GLY A 241 18.76 -14.82 -5.91
CA GLY A 241 19.32 -15.43 -4.71
C GLY A 241 19.82 -14.40 -3.72
N ILE A 242 20.78 -14.82 -2.89
CA ILE A 242 21.37 -13.97 -1.85
C ILE A 242 22.60 -13.27 -2.42
N ASN A 243 22.62 -11.94 -2.34
CA ASN A 243 23.70 -11.12 -2.85
C ASN A 243 24.73 -10.78 -1.76
N PRO A 244 26.05 -10.97 -2.01
CA PRO A 244 27.09 -10.53 -1.08
C PRO A 244 27.26 -9.00 -1.00
N ASN A 245 26.78 -8.26 -2.01
CA ASN A 245 26.96 -6.81 -2.11
C ASN A 245 25.90 -6.07 -1.27
N VAL A 246 26.30 -5.68 -0.06
CA VAL A 246 25.45 -5.01 0.92
C VAL A 246 25.88 -3.56 1.15
N LEU A 247 25.01 -2.75 1.76
CA LEU A 247 25.34 -1.38 2.16
C LEU A 247 26.52 -1.37 3.13
N SER A 248 27.40 -0.37 3.00
CA SER A 248 28.45 -0.14 3.99
C SER A 248 27.84 0.37 5.30
N PRO A 249 28.28 -0.14 6.47
CA PRO A 249 27.86 0.43 7.73
C PRO A 249 28.36 1.88 7.82
N PRO A 250 27.58 2.81 8.40
CA PRO A 250 28.00 4.19 8.52
C PRO A 250 29.27 4.26 9.38
N THR A 251 30.40 4.59 8.75
CA THR A 251 31.59 5.04 9.47
C THR A 251 31.40 6.51 9.84
N THR A 252 32.00 6.97 10.94
CA THR A 252 31.96 8.35 11.43
C THR A 252 32.40 9.42 10.41
N ARG A 253 32.85 9.02 9.21
CA ARG A 253 33.26 9.88 8.09
C ARG A 253 32.21 10.07 6.99
N SER A 254 31.08 9.36 7.00
CA SER A 254 30.01 9.55 6.02
C SER A 254 28.72 10.03 6.72
N ALA A 255 28.49 11.34 6.70
CA ALA A 255 27.27 11.96 7.21
C ALA A 255 26.07 11.84 6.23
N SER A 256 26.19 11.09 5.13
CA SER A 256 25.22 11.06 4.03
C SER A 256 24.04 10.09 4.26
N THR A 257 24.21 9.00 5.01
CA THR A 257 23.17 7.96 5.18
C THR A 257 22.09 8.29 6.22
N ARG A 258 22.10 9.51 6.80
CA ARG A 258 21.23 9.86 7.93
C ARG A 258 19.81 10.31 7.53
N THR A 259 19.49 10.39 6.24
CA THR A 259 18.34 11.20 5.77
C THR A 259 17.27 10.46 4.98
N CYS A 260 17.47 9.20 4.56
CA CYS A 260 16.48 8.51 3.74
C CYS A 260 15.18 8.15 4.48
N SER A 261 15.21 8.13 5.82
CA SER A 261 14.07 7.66 6.61
C SER A 261 13.18 8.78 7.16
N ARG A 262 13.67 10.02 7.31
CA ARG A 262 12.96 11.08 8.06
C ARG A 262 11.96 11.91 7.26
N ARG A 263 11.99 11.87 5.91
CA ARG A 263 11.16 12.75 5.06
C ARG A 263 10.46 12.05 3.89
N SER A 264 10.70 10.76 3.68
CA SER A 264 10.18 9.99 2.55
C SER A 264 8.69 9.64 2.67
N TRP A 265 8.07 9.89 3.84
CA TRP A 265 6.69 9.51 4.13
C TRP A 265 5.91 10.67 4.75
N SER A 266 5.64 11.72 3.98
CA SER A 266 4.59 12.71 4.34
C SER A 266 3.21 12.33 3.79
N CYS A 267 3.07 11.16 3.15
CA CYS A 267 1.88 10.80 2.37
C CYS A 267 1.13 9.53 2.84
N SER A 268 1.52 8.89 3.96
CA SER A 268 0.77 7.74 4.48
C SER A 268 0.45 7.91 5.97
N PRO A 269 -0.81 7.77 6.40
CA PRO A 269 -1.19 7.75 7.80
C PRO A 269 -0.87 6.40 8.50
N ALA A 270 -0.21 5.46 7.82
CA ALA A 270 0.07 4.13 8.35
C ALA A 270 1.15 4.16 9.47
N PRO A 271 0.93 3.44 10.60
CA PRO A 271 1.84 3.44 11.74
C PRO A 271 3.12 2.60 11.55
N SER A 272 3.35 1.96 10.40
CA SER A 272 4.51 1.08 10.18
C SER A 272 5.11 1.18 8.78
N SER A 273 6.41 1.45 8.72
CA SER A 273 7.29 1.20 7.57
C SER A 273 8.23 0.05 7.93
N THR A 274 8.44 -0.92 7.04
CA THR A 274 9.30 -2.08 7.33
C THR A 274 10.68 -1.88 6.70
N SER A 275 11.74 -2.06 7.49
CA SER A 275 13.06 -2.42 6.97
C SER A 275 13.27 -3.90 7.26
N ALA A 276 13.09 -4.77 6.27
CA ALA A 276 13.52 -6.14 6.44
C ALA A 276 15.05 -6.18 6.42
N ALA A 277 15.65 -6.93 7.34
CA ALA A 277 17.07 -7.25 7.35
C ALA A 277 17.25 -8.71 6.94
N THR A 278 16.52 -9.14 5.91
CA THR A 278 16.51 -10.53 5.49
C THR A 278 17.73 -10.80 4.62
N SER A 279 18.41 -11.93 4.84
CA SER A 279 19.49 -12.42 3.96
C SER A 279 20.72 -11.51 3.76
N ALA A 280 21.10 -10.66 4.72
CA ALA A 280 22.38 -9.95 4.65
C ALA A 280 23.57 -10.87 5.02
N PRO A 281 24.44 -11.31 4.09
CA PRO A 281 25.58 -12.16 4.42
C PRO A 281 26.65 -11.39 5.22
N ARG A 282 27.18 -12.03 6.26
CA ARG A 282 28.21 -11.44 7.16
C ARG A 282 29.63 -11.44 6.56
N THR A 283 29.82 -12.00 5.36
CA THR A 283 31.14 -12.28 4.79
C THR A 283 31.86 -11.05 4.23
N SER A 284 31.14 -9.96 3.96
CA SER A 284 31.70 -8.67 3.49
C SER A 284 32.18 -7.76 4.63
N GLY A 285 31.91 -8.09 5.89
CA GLY A 285 32.39 -7.34 7.06
C GLY A 285 33.59 -7.99 7.74
N ARG A 286 34.78 -7.39 7.65
CA ARG A 286 35.89 -7.71 8.58
C ARG A 286 35.44 -7.33 10.00
N ARG A 287 35.51 -8.29 10.95
CA ARG A 287 35.23 -8.06 12.38
C ARG A 287 35.99 -6.84 12.95
N PRO A 288 35.32 -5.77 13.41
CA PRO A 288 35.89 -4.87 14.39
C PRO A 288 35.56 -5.40 15.79
N ARG A 289 36.49 -5.23 16.74
CA ARG A 289 36.23 -5.49 18.17
C ARG A 289 35.04 -4.62 18.65
N PRO A 290 34.15 -5.12 19.51
CA PRO A 290 32.99 -4.34 19.93
C PRO A 290 33.42 -3.22 20.89
N PRO A 291 33.08 -1.95 20.65
CA PRO A 291 33.02 -1.00 21.74
C PRO A 291 31.80 -1.33 22.62
N ARG A 292 32.03 -1.43 23.93
CA ARG A 292 30.97 -1.42 24.94
C ARG A 292 30.19 -0.11 24.79
N SER A 293 28.86 -0.20 24.87
CA SER A 293 27.87 0.88 24.77
C SER A 293 27.86 1.69 23.46
N ALA A 294 27.11 1.22 22.47
CA ALA A 294 26.52 2.09 21.45
C ALA A 294 25.13 1.54 21.08
N SER A 295 24.10 2.08 21.70
CA SER A 295 22.71 1.96 21.25
C SER A 295 22.60 2.54 19.83
N ALA A 296 22.03 1.77 18.91
CA ALA A 296 21.86 2.16 17.52
C ALA A 296 20.96 3.43 17.40
N PRO A 297 21.38 4.48 16.67
CA PRO A 297 20.57 5.68 16.53
C PRO A 297 19.63 5.55 15.32
N TRP A 298 18.67 4.65 15.40
CA TRP A 298 17.52 4.61 14.47
C TRP A 298 16.17 4.47 15.19
N ALA A 299 16.13 4.77 16.49
CA ALA A 299 14.89 4.83 17.25
C ALA A 299 14.02 6.02 16.80
N TRP A 300 12.76 5.72 16.43
CA TRP A 300 11.72 6.70 16.13
C TRP A 300 10.96 7.11 17.39
N PRO A 301 10.63 8.39 17.58
CA PRO A 301 9.78 8.81 18.69
C PRO A 301 8.34 8.32 18.48
N THR A 302 7.76 7.75 19.54
CA THR A 302 6.34 7.42 19.63
C THR A 302 5.51 8.68 19.87
N ARG A 303 4.44 8.83 19.08
CA ARG A 303 3.34 9.82 19.16
C ARG A 303 3.73 11.30 19.07
N THR A 304 3.20 11.95 18.03
CA THR A 304 2.74 13.34 18.14
C THR A 304 1.35 13.44 17.53
N SER A 305 0.37 13.78 18.35
CA SER A 305 -1.01 14.04 17.96
C SER A 305 -1.08 15.31 17.11
N CYS A 306 -1.65 15.23 15.90
CA CYS A 306 -2.10 16.43 15.19
C CYS A 306 -3.37 16.97 15.85
N ARG A 307 -3.27 18.11 16.56
CA ARG A 307 -4.43 18.95 16.86
C ARG A 307 -4.79 19.71 15.60
N ALA A 308 -6.02 19.57 15.12
CA ALA A 308 -6.59 20.43 14.10
C ALA A 308 -6.72 21.85 14.67
N GLY A 309 -6.10 22.83 14.01
CA GLY A 309 -6.32 24.25 14.29
C GLY A 309 -7.69 24.64 13.76
N SER A 310 -8.63 24.94 14.66
CA SER A 310 -9.88 25.61 14.33
C SER A 310 -9.61 27.09 14.06
N SER A 311 -9.74 27.53 12.82
CA SER A 311 -9.88 28.94 12.48
C SER A 311 -11.27 29.41 12.93
N ALA A 312 -11.34 30.09 14.08
CA ALA A 312 -12.53 30.80 14.51
C ALA A 312 -12.65 32.11 13.72
N THR A 313 -13.66 32.21 12.87
CA THR A 313 -14.11 33.46 12.26
C THR A 313 -14.72 34.32 13.36
N SER A 314 -14.13 35.48 13.63
CA SER A 314 -14.63 36.47 14.57
C SER A 314 -15.93 37.08 14.05
N ALA A 315 -17.05 36.78 14.72
CA ALA A 315 -18.27 37.58 14.61
C ALA A 315 -18.06 38.88 15.39
N GLY A 316 -17.92 39.99 14.67
CA GLY A 316 -17.96 41.33 15.25
C GLY A 316 -19.38 41.66 15.69
N GLY A 317 -19.57 41.83 17.00
CA GLY A 317 -20.80 42.36 17.57
C GLY A 317 -20.82 43.89 17.45
N SER A 318 -21.93 44.43 16.95
CA SER A 318 -22.30 45.84 17.14
C SER A 318 -23.34 45.92 18.26
N PRO A 319 -23.18 46.83 19.25
CA PRO A 319 -24.18 47.04 20.28
C PRO A 319 -25.27 48.02 19.81
N SER A 320 -26.51 47.73 20.20
CA SER A 320 -27.63 48.66 20.20
C SER A 320 -27.60 49.50 21.48
N ALA A 321 -27.72 50.83 21.35
CA ALA A 321 -28.56 51.68 22.23
C ALA A 321 -28.62 53.14 21.75
N ALA A 322 -29.83 53.55 21.34
CA ALA A 322 -30.57 54.80 21.57
C ALA A 322 -29.85 56.17 21.68
N ALA A 323 -30.26 57.12 20.84
CA ALA A 323 -30.81 58.43 21.21
C ALA A 323 -31.13 59.27 19.94
N GLY A 324 -32.32 59.90 19.90
CA GLY A 324 -32.68 60.93 18.92
C GLY A 324 -33.74 60.51 17.91
#